data_AF-A0A958GYU4-F1
#
_entry.id   AF-A0A958GYU4-F1
#
_cell.length_a   1.000
_cell.length_b   1.000
_cell.length_c   1.000
_cell.angle_alpha   90.00
_cell.angle_beta   90.00
_cell.angle_gamma   90.00
#
_symmetry.space_group_name_H-M   'P 1'
#
loop_
_entity.id
_entity.type
_entity.pdbx_description
1 polymer ?
#
loop_
_entity_poly.entity_id
_entity_poly.type
_entity_poly.pdbx_seq_one_letter_code
_entity_poly.pdbx_strand_id
1 'polypeptide(L)'
;RYENIVHALELEVEGEESRRLAHELVEAHMRAIARSTRAVEGAAALLDRLHARGIGVALISNFDYTPAADWILDHTGLQGRFDKVIISDALGLRKPHEKLFEDAMSHFGASPAESLHIGDTALADIWGAGRLGIRTVWINRKGEAFPHDEHAPSLEITRLAELLDYLPD
;
A
#
# COMPACT_ATOMS: atom_id res chain seq x y z
N ARG A 1 -7.86 13.02 4.22
CA ARG A 1 -9.02 13.94 4.10
C ARG A 1 -8.84 14.80 2.85
N TYR A 2 -9.88 15.43 2.31
CA TYR A 2 -9.73 16.21 1.06
C TYR A 2 -8.80 17.42 1.25
N GLU A 3 -8.74 17.97 2.47
CA GLU A 3 -7.85 19.07 2.84
C GLU A 3 -6.37 18.73 2.62
N ASN A 4 -5.98 17.47 2.76
CA ASN A 4 -4.60 17.04 2.52
C ASN A 4 -4.24 17.17 1.03
N ILE A 5 -5.19 16.89 0.14
CA ILE A 5 -5.02 17.09 -1.31
C ILE A 5 -5.00 18.58 -1.64
N VAL A 6 -5.93 19.36 -1.08
CA VAL A 6 -5.96 20.82 -1.27
C VAL A 6 -4.64 21.47 -0.83
N HIS A 7 -4.12 21.06 0.33
CA HIS A 7 -2.84 21.54 0.84
C HIS A 7 -1.65 21.11 -0.05
N ALA A 8 -1.62 19.85 -0.50
CA ALA A 8 -0.57 19.35 -1.39
C ALA A 8 -0.57 20.04 -2.77
N LEU A 9 -1.71 20.57 -3.20
CA LEU A 9 -1.85 21.35 -4.43
C LEU A 9 -1.61 22.86 -4.21
N GLU A 10 -1.27 23.28 -3.00
CA GLU A 10 -1.03 24.68 -2.63
C GLU A 10 -2.24 25.60 -2.94
N LEU A 11 -3.46 25.05 -2.85
CA LEU A 11 -4.68 25.78 -3.14
C LEU A 11 -5.22 26.46 -1.88
N GLU A 12 -5.53 27.75 -2.01
CA GLU A 12 -6.29 28.49 -1.00
C GLU A 12 -7.79 28.30 -1.25
N VAL A 13 -8.49 27.69 -0.29
CA VAL A 13 -9.94 27.43 -0.37
C VAL A 13 -10.64 28.13 0.77
N GLU A 14 -11.19 29.30 0.46
CA GLU A 14 -11.91 30.16 1.41
C GLU A 14 -13.42 30.20 1.14
N GLY A 15 -14.20 30.33 2.20
CA GLY A 15 -15.66 30.34 2.12
C GLY A 15 -16.27 28.93 2.10
N GLU A 16 -17.52 28.84 2.54
CA GLU A 16 -18.24 27.56 2.66
C GLU A 16 -18.49 26.90 1.30
N GLU A 17 -18.88 27.70 0.29
CA GLU A 17 -19.14 27.22 -1.05
C GLU A 17 -17.89 26.64 -1.74
N SER A 18 -16.75 27.32 -1.64
CA SER A 18 -15.49 26.84 -2.20
C SER A 18 -15.03 25.55 -1.53
N ARG A 19 -15.18 25.42 -0.20
CA ARG A 19 -14.86 24.19 0.53
C ARG A 19 -15.74 23.02 0.12
N ARG A 20 -17.05 23.27 -0.03
CA ARG A 20 -18.01 22.27 -0.54
C ARG A 20 -17.60 21.80 -1.94
N LEU A 21 -17.36 22.73 -2.87
CA LEU A 21 -16.97 22.41 -4.24
C LEU A 21 -15.62 21.68 -4.30
N ALA A 22 -14.62 22.11 -3.52
CA ALA A 22 -13.33 21.44 -3.43
C ALA A 22 -13.47 20.00 -2.95
N HIS A 23 -14.29 19.77 -1.93
CA HIS A 23 -14.59 18.43 -1.45
C HIS A 23 -15.27 17.57 -2.53
N GLU A 24 -16.32 18.08 -3.18
CA GLU A 24 -17.04 17.37 -4.24
C GLU A 24 -16.13 17.02 -5.44
N LEU A 25 -15.24 17.93 -5.84
CA LEU A 25 -14.29 17.69 -6.92
C LEU A 25 -13.26 16.62 -6.56
N VAL A 26 -12.69 16.67 -5.35
CA VAL A 26 -11.77 15.64 -4.85
C VAL A 26 -12.48 14.29 -4.80
N GLU A 27 -13.70 14.25 -4.28
CA GLU A 27 -14.48 13.01 -4.19
C GLU A 27 -14.78 12.43 -5.57
N ALA A 28 -15.25 13.25 -6.50
CA ALA A 28 -15.54 12.85 -7.87
C ALA A 28 -14.29 12.32 -8.59
N HIS A 29 -13.16 13.01 -8.44
CA HIS A 29 -11.87 12.57 -8.98
C HIS A 29 -11.43 11.23 -8.40
N MET A 30 -11.48 11.08 -7.07
CA MET A 30 -11.07 9.86 -6.38
C MET A 30 -11.99 8.66 -6.70
N ARG A 31 -13.29 8.88 -6.88
CA ARG A 31 -14.21 7.87 -7.41
C ARG A 31 -13.89 7.48 -8.85
N ALA A 32 -13.44 8.43 -9.68
CA ALA A 32 -13.00 8.13 -11.04
C ALA A 32 -11.73 7.27 -11.04
N ILE A 33 -10.75 7.58 -10.17
CA ILE A 33 -9.58 6.74 -9.93
C ILE A 33 -10.02 5.34 -9.54
N ALA A 34 -10.86 5.20 -8.50
CA ALA A 34 -11.32 3.90 -8.03
C ALA A 34 -11.93 3.04 -9.14
N ARG A 35 -12.81 3.61 -9.97
CA ARG A 35 -13.45 2.93 -11.10
C ARG A 35 -12.52 2.60 -12.27
N SER A 36 -11.33 3.20 -12.31
CA SER A 36 -10.32 2.95 -13.35
C SER A 36 -9.23 1.98 -12.89
N THR A 37 -9.13 1.75 -11.58
CA THR A 37 -8.15 0.85 -10.98
C THR A 37 -8.49 -0.60 -11.29
N ARG A 38 -7.46 -1.41 -11.58
CA ARG A 38 -7.59 -2.85 -11.78
C ARG A 38 -6.82 -3.58 -10.69
N ALA A 39 -7.36 -4.72 -10.25
CA ALA A 39 -6.61 -5.63 -9.41
C ALA A 39 -5.33 -6.07 -10.14
N VAL A 40 -4.22 -6.15 -9.41
CA VAL A 40 -2.99 -6.75 -9.94
C VAL A 40 -3.25 -8.24 -10.19
N GLU A 41 -2.81 -8.74 -11.34
CA GLU A 41 -2.93 -10.16 -11.68
C GLU A 41 -2.32 -11.04 -10.57
N GLY A 42 -3.08 -12.07 -10.15
CA GLY A 42 -2.68 -12.97 -9.07
C GLY A 42 -2.92 -12.44 -7.65
N ALA A 43 -3.30 -11.17 -7.45
CA ALA A 43 -3.47 -10.60 -6.10
C ALA A 43 -4.53 -11.35 -5.27
N ALA A 44 -5.72 -11.57 -5.83
CA ALA A 44 -6.78 -12.30 -5.14
C ALA A 44 -6.33 -13.72 -4.76
N ALA A 45 -5.80 -14.48 -5.72
CA ALA A 45 -5.32 -15.84 -5.48
C ALA A 45 -4.21 -15.89 -4.41
N LEU A 46 -3.28 -14.94 -4.44
CA LEU A 46 -2.22 -14.82 -3.44
C LEU A 46 -2.80 -14.58 -2.05
N LEU A 47 -3.70 -13.61 -1.91
CA LEU A 47 -4.34 -13.29 -0.63
C LEU A 47 -5.13 -14.47 -0.07
N ASP A 48 -5.91 -15.17 -0.91
CA ASP A 48 -6.64 -16.38 -0.48
C ASP A 48 -5.70 -17.49 -0.01
N ARG A 49 -4.58 -17.71 -0.72
CA ARG A 49 -3.59 -18.73 -0.34
C ARG A 49 -2.89 -18.38 0.98
N LEU A 50 -2.58 -17.10 1.20
CA LEU A 50 -1.99 -16.64 2.47
C LEU A 50 -2.96 -16.86 3.63
N HIS A 51 -4.24 -16.48 3.46
CA HIS A 51 -5.26 -16.69 4.48
C HIS A 51 -5.51 -18.17 4.77
N ALA A 52 -5.57 -19.02 3.75
CA ALA A 52 -5.72 -20.47 3.93
C ALA A 52 -4.59 -21.10 4.77
N ARG A 53 -3.41 -20.45 4.80
CA ARG A 53 -2.25 -20.86 5.59
C ARG A 53 -2.16 -20.17 6.96
N GLY A 54 -3.15 -19.35 7.32
CA GLY A 54 -3.16 -18.59 8.57
C GLY A 54 -2.17 -17.42 8.60
N ILE A 55 -1.73 -16.93 7.44
CA ILE A 55 -0.84 -15.77 7.33
C ILE A 55 -1.72 -14.52 7.22
N GLY A 56 -1.62 -13.63 8.21
CA GLY A 56 -2.30 -12.33 8.19
C GLY A 56 -1.68 -11.37 7.19
N VAL A 57 -2.51 -10.54 6.56
CA VAL A 57 -2.08 -9.61 5.51
C VAL A 57 -2.56 -8.20 5.78
N ALA A 58 -1.62 -7.25 5.80
CA ALA A 58 -1.91 -5.82 5.84
C ALA A 58 -1.62 -5.14 4.50
N LEU A 59 -2.49 -4.20 4.11
CA LEU A 59 -2.23 -3.25 3.05
C LEU A 59 -1.60 -1.98 3.63
N ILE A 60 -0.39 -1.62 3.17
CA ILE A 60 0.27 -0.36 3.53
C ILE A 60 0.44 0.49 2.26
N SER A 61 -0.30 1.58 2.15
CA SER A 61 -0.30 2.42 0.95
C SER A 61 0.02 3.89 1.23
N ASN A 62 0.95 4.45 0.44
CA ASN A 62 1.16 5.89 0.36
C ASN A 62 0.08 6.48 -0.55
N PHE A 63 -1.08 6.82 0.02
CA PHE A 63 -2.24 7.33 -0.71
C PHE A 63 -2.87 8.51 0.04
N ASP A 64 -3.37 9.48 -0.73
CA ASP A 64 -3.68 10.83 -0.25
C ASP A 64 -5.16 11.01 0.16
N TYR A 65 -5.99 9.97 -0.02
CA TYR A 65 -7.41 10.01 0.35
C TYR A 65 -7.91 8.67 0.85
N THR A 66 -7.99 8.53 2.17
CA THR A 66 -8.35 7.27 2.84
C THR A 66 -9.67 6.64 2.35
N PRO A 67 -10.79 7.36 2.15
CA PRO A 67 -12.04 6.75 1.69
C PRO A 67 -11.92 6.05 0.33
N ALA A 68 -11.05 6.54 -0.56
CA ALA A 68 -10.90 5.93 -1.88
C ALA A 68 -10.13 4.62 -1.86
N ALA A 69 -9.37 4.31 -0.81
CA ALA A 69 -8.81 2.97 -0.65
C ALA A 69 -9.94 1.92 -0.54
N ASP A 70 -10.99 2.23 0.23
CA ASP A 70 -12.14 1.33 0.42
C ASP A 70 -12.92 1.15 -0.91
N TRP A 71 -13.11 2.24 -1.67
CA TRP A 71 -13.74 2.16 -3.00
C TRP A 71 -12.91 1.37 -4.01
N ILE A 72 -11.58 1.49 -3.96
CA ILE A 72 -10.69 0.69 -4.81
C ILE A 72 -10.81 -0.78 -4.45
N LEU A 73 -10.77 -1.13 -3.17
CA LEU A 73 -10.87 -2.51 -2.72
C LEU A 73 -12.21 -3.15 -3.10
N ASP A 74 -13.32 -2.42 -2.93
CA ASP A 74 -14.64 -2.84 -3.39
C ASP A 74 -14.68 -3.05 -4.91
N HIS A 75 -14.26 -2.03 -5.68
CA HIS A 75 -14.27 -2.08 -7.15
C HIS A 75 -13.39 -3.21 -7.72
N THR A 76 -12.26 -3.49 -7.08
CA THR A 76 -11.30 -4.50 -7.55
C THR A 76 -11.63 -5.91 -7.05
N GLY A 77 -12.68 -6.08 -6.24
CA GLY A 77 -13.03 -7.37 -5.64
C GLY A 77 -12.05 -7.84 -4.56
N LEU A 78 -11.28 -6.91 -3.98
CA LEU A 78 -10.30 -7.17 -2.93
C LEU A 78 -10.80 -6.81 -1.52
N GLN A 79 -12.04 -6.32 -1.40
CA GLN A 79 -12.65 -6.01 -0.12
C GLN A 79 -12.68 -7.23 0.81
N GLY A 80 -12.29 -7.01 2.07
CA GLY A 80 -12.23 -8.06 3.09
C GLY A 80 -11.08 -9.05 2.96
N ARG A 81 -10.14 -8.84 2.02
CA ARG A 81 -8.95 -9.69 1.85
C ARG A 81 -7.70 -9.18 2.56
N PHE A 82 -7.80 -8.05 3.25
CA PHE A 82 -6.75 -7.53 4.12
C PHE A 82 -7.31 -7.46 5.53
N ASP A 83 -6.61 -8.02 6.51
CA ASP A 83 -7.00 -7.94 7.92
C ASP A 83 -6.85 -6.51 8.45
N LYS A 84 -5.92 -5.76 7.85
CA LYS A 84 -5.62 -4.37 8.20
C LYS A 84 -5.32 -3.55 6.95
N VAL A 85 -5.89 -2.35 6.89
CA VAL A 85 -5.60 -1.35 5.84
C VAL A 85 -5.01 -0.11 6.51
N ILE A 86 -3.81 0.28 6.07
CA ILE A 86 -3.05 1.43 6.56
C ILE A 86 -2.79 2.36 5.38
N ILE A 87 -3.43 3.53 5.43
CA ILE A 87 -3.30 4.57 4.41
C ILE A 87 -2.55 5.75 5.03
N SER A 88 -1.48 6.21 4.35
CA SER A 88 -0.61 7.30 4.84
C SER A 88 -1.38 8.56 5.25
N ASP A 89 -2.42 8.91 4.50
CA ASP A 89 -3.32 10.05 4.76
C ASP A 89 -3.91 10.03 6.18
N ALA A 90 -4.23 8.85 6.72
CA ALA A 90 -4.84 8.72 8.05
C ALA A 90 -3.83 9.00 9.18
N LEU A 91 -2.53 8.79 8.95
CA LEU A 91 -1.48 8.95 9.95
C LEU A 91 -0.65 10.22 9.76
N GLY A 92 -0.74 10.89 8.60
CA GLY A 92 0.14 12.01 8.24
C GLY A 92 1.59 11.58 8.00
N LEU A 93 1.83 10.28 7.80
CA LEU A 93 3.15 9.67 7.62
C LEU A 93 3.15 8.85 6.33
N ARG A 94 4.24 8.87 5.58
CA ARG A 94 4.43 8.06 4.36
C ARG A 94 5.57 7.09 4.55
N LYS A 95 5.49 5.90 3.96
CA LYS A 95 6.67 5.04 3.74
C LYS A 95 7.77 5.88 3.08
N PRO A 96 9.05 5.80 3.51
CA PRO A 96 9.65 4.76 4.36
C PRO A 96 9.57 4.98 5.88
N HIS A 97 8.69 5.86 6.36
CA HIS A 97 8.53 6.08 7.80
C HIS A 97 8.16 4.77 8.54
N GLU A 98 8.94 4.42 9.56
CA GLU A 98 8.88 3.11 10.24
C GLU A 98 7.52 2.80 10.86
N LYS A 99 6.87 3.84 11.39
CA LYS A 99 5.59 3.73 12.08
C LYS A 99 4.49 3.02 11.29
N LEU A 100 4.50 3.09 9.95
CA LEU A 100 3.51 2.38 9.12
C LEU A 100 3.74 0.87 9.16
N PHE A 101 4.99 0.42 9.13
CA PHE A 101 5.36 -0.99 9.23
C PHE A 101 5.16 -1.51 10.65
N GLU A 102 5.51 -0.70 11.66
CA GLU A 102 5.29 -1.03 13.07
C GLU A 102 3.80 -1.19 13.42
N ASP A 103 2.93 -0.33 12.87
CA ASP A 103 1.48 -0.44 13.08
C ASP A 103 0.92 -1.76 12.51
N ALA A 104 1.38 -2.14 11.31
CA ALA A 104 1.03 -3.43 10.72
C ALA A 104 1.52 -4.61 11.56
N MET A 105 2.80 -4.62 11.95
CA MET A 105 3.37 -5.69 12.78
C MET A 105 2.68 -5.78 14.15
N SER A 106 2.39 -4.65 14.78
CA SER A 106 1.72 -4.59 16.08
C SER A 106 0.30 -5.17 16.01
N HIS A 107 -0.42 -4.96 14.90
CA HIS A 107 -1.75 -5.54 14.70
C HIS A 107 -1.73 -7.07 14.75
N PHE A 108 -0.68 -7.69 14.19
CA PHE A 108 -0.52 -9.15 14.16
C PHE A 108 0.30 -9.71 15.34
N GLY A 109 0.90 -8.84 16.17
CA GLY A 109 1.87 -9.26 17.18
C GLY A 109 3.13 -9.91 16.60
N ALA A 110 3.48 -9.57 15.36
CA ALA A 110 4.61 -10.16 14.63
C ALA A 110 5.91 -9.38 14.85
N SER A 111 7.04 -10.08 14.85
CA SER A 111 8.37 -9.46 14.80
C SER A 111 8.80 -9.14 13.35
N PRO A 112 9.83 -8.31 13.13
CA PRO A 112 10.38 -8.09 11.80
C PRO A 112 10.84 -9.37 11.09
N ALA A 113 11.40 -10.33 11.85
CA ALA A 113 11.88 -11.61 11.29
C ALA A 113 10.74 -12.51 10.78
N GLU A 114 9.55 -12.35 11.35
CA GLU A 114 8.31 -13.06 10.97
C GLU A 114 7.54 -12.33 9.86
N SER A 115 8.00 -11.14 9.47
CA SER A 115 7.32 -10.27 8.51
C SER A 115 7.96 -10.33 7.12
N LEU A 116 7.12 -10.13 6.10
CA LEU A 116 7.51 -9.97 4.71
C LEU A 116 6.80 -8.73 4.14
N HIS A 117 7.53 -7.77 3.60
CA HIS A 117 6.95 -6.62 2.91
C HIS A 117 7.11 -6.76 1.39
N ILE A 118 6.01 -6.58 0.65
CA ILE A 118 5.97 -6.69 -0.80
C ILE A 118 5.61 -5.32 -1.38
N GLY A 119 6.43 -4.80 -2.29
CA GLY A 119 6.17 -3.50 -2.92
C GLY A 119 7.03 -3.26 -4.14
N ASP A 120 6.77 -2.16 -4.85
CA ASP A 120 7.44 -1.82 -6.11
C ASP A 120 8.34 -0.59 -5.99
N THR A 121 8.25 0.18 -4.92
CA THR A 121 9.07 1.37 -4.72
C THR A 121 10.32 1.05 -3.92
N ALA A 122 11.50 1.04 -4.57
CA ALA A 122 12.76 0.66 -3.94
C ALA A 122 13.04 1.36 -2.60
N LEU A 123 12.93 2.69 -2.54
CA LEU A 123 13.16 3.44 -1.30
C LEU A 123 12.04 3.23 -0.27
N ALA A 124 10.78 3.39 -0.69
CA ALA A 124 9.65 3.42 0.24
C ALA A 124 9.32 2.03 0.80
N ASP A 125 9.31 1.00 -0.05
CA ASP A 125 8.91 -0.35 0.31
C ASP A 125 10.10 -1.20 0.75
N ILE A 126 11.16 -1.22 -0.04
CA ILE A 126 12.22 -2.21 0.11
C ILE A 126 13.25 -1.76 1.14
N TRP A 127 13.87 -0.61 0.90
CA TRP A 127 14.80 -0.03 1.89
C TRP A 127 14.07 0.32 3.19
N GLY A 128 12.87 0.91 3.07
CA GLY A 128 12.04 1.32 4.21
C GLY A 128 11.67 0.19 5.18
N ALA A 129 11.29 -0.98 4.66
CA ALA A 129 11.03 -2.17 5.48
C ALA A 129 12.32 -2.90 5.87
N GLY A 130 13.27 -3.02 4.93
CA GLY A 130 14.52 -3.76 5.12
C GLY A 130 15.39 -3.21 6.25
N ARG A 131 15.42 -1.90 6.46
CA ARG A 131 16.15 -1.27 7.58
C ARG A 131 15.61 -1.63 8.97
N LEU A 132 14.37 -2.13 9.03
CA LEU A 132 13.74 -2.63 10.26
C LEU A 132 14.00 -4.13 10.48
N GLY A 133 14.73 -4.79 9.58
CA GLY A 133 14.96 -6.23 9.61
C GLY A 133 13.82 -7.07 9.01
N ILE A 134 12.87 -6.43 8.32
CA ILE A 134 11.78 -7.12 7.60
C ILE A 134 12.34 -7.69 6.30
N ARG A 135 11.99 -8.95 5.98
CA ARG A 135 12.28 -9.50 4.65
C ARG A 135 11.46 -8.76 3.60
N THR A 136 12.01 -8.60 2.40
CA THR A 136 11.36 -7.78 1.36
C THR A 136 11.34 -8.47 0.00
N VAL A 137 10.24 -8.28 -0.72
CA VAL A 137 10.10 -8.68 -2.11
C VAL A 137 9.89 -7.43 -2.97
N TRP A 138 10.79 -7.21 -3.92
CA TRP A 138 10.70 -6.10 -4.86
C TRP A 138 10.04 -6.51 -6.16
N ILE A 139 8.93 -5.84 -6.50
CA ILE A 139 8.27 -5.98 -7.79
C ILE A 139 8.94 -5.02 -8.80
N ASN A 140 10.06 -5.45 -9.37
CA ASN A 140 10.86 -4.67 -10.31
C ASN A 140 10.43 -4.88 -11.76
N ARG A 141 9.30 -4.27 -12.15
CA ARG A 141 8.72 -4.43 -13.50
C ARG A 141 9.63 -3.94 -14.64
N LYS A 142 10.58 -3.06 -14.32
CA LYS A 142 11.44 -2.37 -15.29
C LYS A 142 12.88 -2.91 -15.32
N GLY A 143 13.23 -3.84 -14.44
CA GLY A 143 14.60 -4.32 -14.31
C GLY A 143 15.58 -3.21 -13.90
N GLU A 144 15.12 -2.28 -13.06
CA GLU A 144 15.95 -1.18 -12.55
C GLU A 144 17.02 -1.73 -11.58
N ALA A 145 18.19 -1.08 -11.53
CA ALA A 145 19.17 -1.38 -10.48
C ALA A 145 18.63 -0.91 -9.13
N PHE A 146 18.86 -1.69 -8.07
CA PHE A 146 18.51 -1.26 -6.73
C PHE A 146 19.40 -0.06 -6.32
N PRO A 147 18.81 1.09 -5.91
CA PRO A 147 19.54 2.34 -5.79
C PRO A 147 20.29 2.52 -4.45
N HIS A 148 20.33 1.50 -3.59
CA HIS A 148 20.96 1.56 -2.28
C HIS A 148 21.98 0.44 -2.08
N ASP A 149 23.06 0.75 -1.36
CA ASP A 149 24.14 -0.20 -1.07
C ASP A 149 23.78 -1.20 0.05
N GLU A 150 22.76 -0.87 0.86
CA GLU A 150 22.31 -1.66 2.00
C GLU A 150 20.81 -1.99 1.89
N HIS A 151 20.40 -3.06 2.58
CA HIS A 151 19.00 -3.52 2.63
C HIS A 151 18.40 -3.84 1.26
N ALA A 152 19.20 -4.47 0.39
CA ALA A 152 18.75 -5.05 -0.86
C ALA A 152 17.56 -6.02 -0.65
N PRO A 153 16.67 -6.17 -1.65
CA PRO A 153 15.52 -7.05 -1.52
C PRO A 153 15.94 -8.49 -1.27
N SER A 154 15.16 -9.21 -0.45
CA SER A 154 15.36 -10.65 -0.24
C SER A 154 14.99 -11.46 -1.48
N LEU A 155 14.06 -10.94 -2.30
CA LEU A 155 13.63 -11.51 -3.56
C LEU A 155 13.24 -10.39 -4.52
N GLU A 156 13.58 -10.55 -5.80
CA GLU A 156 13.14 -9.68 -6.88
C GLU A 156 12.24 -10.47 -7.84
N ILE A 157 11.09 -9.90 -8.19
CA ILE A 157 10.10 -10.48 -9.12
C ILE A 157 9.62 -9.40 -10.09
N THR A 158 9.09 -9.79 -11.25
CA THR A 158 8.52 -8.83 -12.21
C THR A 158 7.00 -8.72 -12.10
N ARG A 159 6.33 -9.77 -11.62
CA ARG A 159 4.88 -9.85 -11.48
C ARG A 159 4.52 -10.46 -10.14
N LEU A 160 3.49 -9.91 -9.49
CA LEU A 160 3.01 -10.40 -8.19
C LEU A 160 2.64 -11.89 -8.22
N ALA A 161 2.09 -12.36 -9.34
CA ALA A 161 1.72 -13.76 -9.53
C ALA A 161 2.88 -14.75 -9.36
N GLU A 162 4.14 -14.32 -9.56
CA GLU A 162 5.33 -15.17 -9.35
C GLU A 162 5.46 -15.62 -7.89
N LEU A 163 4.90 -14.86 -6.92
CA LEU A 163 4.90 -15.28 -5.51
C LEU A 163 4.11 -16.56 -5.25
N LEU A 164 3.16 -16.90 -6.12
CA LEU A 164 2.42 -18.14 -5.98
C LEU A 164 3.36 -19.34 -6.10
N ASP A 165 4.43 -19.26 -6.88
CA ASP A 165 5.40 -20.35 -7.06
C ASP A 165 6.29 -20.59 -5.82
N TYR A 166 6.38 -19.59 -4.94
CA TYR A 166 7.16 -19.67 -3.70
C TYR A 166 6.32 -20.08 -2.49
N LEU A 167 5.00 -20.11 -2.62
CA LEU A 167 4.11 -20.64 -1.61
C LEU A 167 3.98 -22.15 -1.85
N PRO A 168 4.58 -23.02 -1.00
CA PRO A 168 4.34 -24.44 -1.11
C PRO A 168 2.84 -24.72 -0.94
N ASP A 169 2.38 -25.88 -1.40
CA ASP A 169 0.99 -26.29 -1.22
C ASP A 169 0.58 -26.37 0.26
#